data_AF-A0A803R3P0-F1
#
_entry.id   AF-A0A803R3P0-F1
#
_cell.length_a   1.000
_cell.length_b   1.000
_cell.length_c   1.000
_cell.angle_alpha   90.00
_cell.angle_beta   90.00
_cell.angle_gamma   90.00
#
_symmetry.space_group_name_H-M   'P 1'
#
loop_
_entity.id
_entity.type
_entity.pdbx_description
1 polymer ?
#
loop_
_entity_poly.entity_id
_entity_poly.type
_entity_poly.pdbx_seq_one_letter_code
_entity_poly.pdbx_strand_id
1 'polypeptide(L)'
;MFSTPFVLSFSLLLSLPILFLLAPRFLSPLQQQPQSPVLISPSDEQDDLALFNRASGSAINSINNNNPSRFSHLSTGSNPKRKIAFLFLTNSDLHFSPLWDQFFKGNSHLYNIYVHADPTVNVTRPHGVFEGRFIPAKRTYRASATLISATRRLLATAIIDDPANVFFAVLSQYCVPLHSFRYVYHSLLVSRSFDSSSAETDAELTRLGVRAKYKSFIEILSKSRNLWKRYTARGRFAMMPEVPYDQFRVGSQFFVLTRRHALAVVKDRTLWRKFRSPCYKEDECYPEEHYFPTLLSMTDPNGCTQYTLTRVNWTGTTKGHPYTYGAAEVSPELIHRLRESNHSESYLFARKFSPDCLKPLMDIAKKAIFRD
;
A
#
# COMPACT_ATOMS: atom_id res chain seq x y z
N MET A 1 26.99 48.14 -50.83
CA MET A 1 27.65 46.91 -50.33
C MET A 1 27.46 46.89 -48.82
N PHE A 2 26.45 46.17 -48.33
CA PHE A 2 26.23 46.05 -46.89
C PHE A 2 27.25 45.06 -46.31
N SER A 3 28.04 45.53 -45.34
CA SER A 3 29.12 44.76 -44.75
C SER A 3 28.60 43.45 -44.16
N THR A 4 29.19 42.35 -44.61
CA THR A 4 28.96 40.95 -44.24
C THR A 4 28.81 40.64 -42.73
N PRO A 5 29.46 41.33 -41.76
CA PRO A 5 29.26 41.03 -40.34
C PRO A 5 27.87 41.40 -39.79
N PHE A 6 27.19 42.39 -40.38
CA PHE A 6 25.87 42.81 -39.88
C PHE A 6 24.76 41.85 -40.30
N VAL A 7 24.85 41.26 -41.49
CA VAL A 7 23.87 40.28 -41.99
C VAL A 7 23.90 39.00 -41.17
N LEU A 8 25.09 38.54 -40.78
CA LEU A 8 25.26 37.37 -39.92
C LEU A 8 24.74 37.63 -38.50
N SER A 9 25.06 38.80 -37.94
CA SER A 9 24.60 39.19 -36.60
C SER A 9 23.07 39.32 -36.54
N PHE A 10 22.46 39.93 -37.56
CA PHE A 10 20.99 40.08 -37.65
C PHE A 10 20.29 38.73 -37.86
N SER A 11 20.88 37.83 -38.65
CA SER A 11 20.35 36.47 -38.86
C SER A 11 20.41 35.63 -37.58
N LEU A 12 21.46 35.78 -36.76
CA LEU A 12 21.55 35.11 -35.46
C LEU A 12 20.51 35.65 -34.47
N LEU A 13 20.33 36.98 -34.44
CA LEU A 13 19.39 37.67 -33.54
C LEU A 13 17.92 37.37 -33.86
N LEU A 14 17.58 37.12 -35.14
CA LEU A 14 16.25 36.69 -35.54
C LEU A 14 16.02 35.18 -35.39
N SER A 15 17.04 34.34 -35.56
CA SER A 15 16.90 32.87 -35.48
C SER A 15 16.79 32.37 -34.04
N LEU A 16 17.45 33.00 -33.07
CA LEU A 16 17.40 32.61 -31.65
C LEU A 16 15.98 32.67 -31.04
N PRO A 17 15.21 33.76 -31.18
CA PRO A 17 13.83 33.83 -30.68
C PRO A 17 12.91 32.85 -31.40
N ILE A 18 13.09 32.66 -32.71
CA ILE A 18 12.34 31.68 -33.52
C ILE A 18 12.62 30.26 -33.03
N LEU A 19 13.87 29.95 -32.69
CA LEU A 19 14.26 28.66 -32.12
C LEU A 19 13.66 28.50 -30.72
N PHE A 20 13.68 29.49 -29.84
CA PHE A 20 13.05 29.39 -28.51
C PHE A 20 11.51 29.40 -28.53
N LEU A 21 10.87 30.02 -29.52
CA LEU A 21 9.39 30.06 -29.66
C LEU A 21 8.83 28.85 -30.42
N LEU A 22 9.56 28.30 -31.38
CA LEU A 22 9.11 27.19 -32.23
C LEU A 22 9.74 25.84 -31.85
N ALA A 23 10.95 25.80 -31.26
CA ALA A 23 11.52 24.53 -30.80
C ALA A 23 10.64 23.84 -29.75
N PRO A 24 9.93 24.51 -28.81
CA PRO A 24 8.99 23.81 -27.92
C PRO A 24 7.78 23.20 -28.65
N ARG A 25 7.50 23.63 -29.89
CA ARG A 25 6.40 23.10 -30.71
C ARG A 25 6.81 21.92 -31.57
N PHE A 26 8.09 21.82 -31.96
CA PHE A 26 8.64 20.69 -32.75
C PHE A 26 9.40 19.67 -31.89
N LEU A 27 10.03 20.13 -30.81
CA LEU A 27 10.61 19.33 -29.73
C LEU A 27 9.62 19.31 -28.58
N SER A 28 8.50 18.62 -28.78
CA SER A 28 7.79 18.09 -27.62
C SER A 28 8.78 17.19 -26.87
N PRO A 29 9.02 17.37 -25.55
CA PRO A 29 9.79 16.39 -24.80
C PRO A 29 9.07 15.07 -25.00
N LEU A 30 9.75 14.08 -25.62
CA LEU A 30 9.29 12.71 -25.87
C LEU A 30 8.09 12.40 -24.98
N GLN A 31 6.90 12.74 -25.47
CA GLN A 31 5.68 12.50 -24.76
C GLN A 31 5.56 11.00 -24.90
N GLN A 32 5.97 10.29 -23.85
CA GLN A 32 5.91 8.84 -23.80
C GLN A 32 4.57 8.45 -24.42
N GLN A 33 4.64 7.77 -25.58
CA GLN A 33 3.46 7.19 -26.20
C GLN A 33 2.65 6.52 -25.09
N PRO A 34 1.30 6.57 -25.13
CA PRO A 34 0.50 5.83 -24.17
C PRO A 34 0.98 4.38 -24.25
N GLN A 35 1.71 3.96 -23.22
CA GLN A 35 2.23 2.60 -23.14
C GLN A 35 0.99 1.73 -23.14
N SER A 36 0.88 0.80 -24.09
CA SER A 36 -0.18 -0.19 -24.10
C SER A 36 -0.34 -0.75 -22.68
N PRO A 37 -1.58 -0.93 -22.19
CA PRO A 37 -1.83 -1.29 -20.80
C PRO A 37 -1.00 -2.53 -20.45
N VAL A 38 -0.18 -2.43 -19.40
CA VAL A 38 0.70 -3.54 -19.01
C VAL A 38 -0.17 -4.73 -18.61
N LEU A 39 -0.22 -5.73 -19.49
CA LEU A 39 -0.94 -6.98 -19.30
C LEU A 39 -0.12 -7.94 -18.45
N ILE A 40 -0.80 -8.67 -17.56
CA ILE A 40 -0.19 -9.78 -16.83
C ILE A 40 -0.03 -10.93 -17.83
N SER A 41 1.19 -11.46 -17.97
CA SER A 41 1.44 -12.56 -18.89
C SER A 41 0.75 -13.85 -18.40
N PRO A 42 0.39 -14.79 -19.30
CA PRO A 42 -0.18 -16.08 -18.89
C PRO A 42 0.73 -16.88 -17.94
N SER A 43 2.05 -16.83 -18.18
CA SER A 43 3.04 -17.42 -17.26
C SER A 43 2.96 -16.76 -15.89
N ASP A 44 2.87 -15.43 -15.85
CA ASP A 44 2.80 -14.73 -14.59
C ASP A 44 1.54 -15.04 -13.80
N GLU A 45 0.42 -15.19 -14.50
CA GLU A 45 -0.85 -15.59 -13.91
C GLU A 45 -0.80 -17.01 -13.35
N GLN A 46 -0.15 -17.95 -14.06
CA GLN A 46 0.00 -19.32 -13.62
C GLN A 46 0.87 -19.44 -12.36
N ASP A 47 1.98 -18.71 -12.32
CA ASP A 47 2.86 -18.63 -11.15
C ASP A 47 2.14 -18.04 -9.93
N ASP A 48 1.39 -16.96 -10.14
CA ASP A 48 0.58 -16.31 -9.11
C ASP A 48 -0.48 -17.28 -8.57
N LEU A 49 -1.15 -17.99 -9.47
CA LEU A 49 -2.16 -18.98 -9.10
C LEU A 49 -1.55 -20.09 -8.24
N ALA A 50 -0.37 -20.60 -8.59
CA ALA A 50 0.36 -21.59 -7.80
C ALA A 50 0.70 -21.06 -6.40
N LEU A 51 1.23 -19.84 -6.30
CA LEU A 51 1.53 -19.18 -5.02
C LEU A 51 0.26 -19.00 -4.17
N PHE A 52 -0.83 -18.53 -4.77
CA PHE A 52 -2.09 -18.28 -4.06
C PHE A 52 -2.76 -19.57 -3.60
N ASN A 53 -2.65 -20.65 -4.36
CA ASN A 53 -3.13 -21.97 -3.97
C ASN A 53 -2.33 -22.51 -2.78
N ARG A 54 -0.99 -22.37 -2.79
CA ARG A 54 -0.13 -22.74 -1.65
C ARG A 54 -0.48 -21.97 -0.38
N ALA A 55 -0.68 -20.66 -0.48
CA ALA A 55 -1.08 -19.83 0.65
C ALA A 55 -2.45 -20.24 1.20
N SER A 56 -3.39 -20.58 0.31
CA SER A 56 -4.71 -21.06 0.68
C SER A 56 -4.65 -22.42 1.40
N GLY A 57 -3.80 -23.34 0.92
CA GLY A 57 -3.57 -24.65 1.52
C GLY A 57 -2.84 -24.61 2.85
N SER A 58 -1.82 -23.76 2.99
CA SER A 58 -1.09 -23.55 4.26
C SER A 58 -2.03 -23.13 5.39
N ALA A 59 -3.02 -22.28 5.08
CA ALA A 59 -4.04 -21.90 6.07
C ALA A 59 -4.96 -23.06 6.47
N ILE A 60 -5.32 -23.96 5.54
CA ILE A 60 -6.13 -25.16 5.86
C ILE A 60 -5.34 -26.11 6.74
N ASN A 61 -4.06 -26.35 6.43
CA ASN A 61 -3.19 -27.20 7.25
C ASN A 61 -3.00 -26.62 8.65
N SER A 62 -2.91 -25.30 8.79
CA SER A 62 -2.87 -24.65 10.11
C SER A 62 -4.16 -24.80 10.92
N ILE A 63 -5.32 -24.93 10.27
CA ILE A 63 -6.61 -25.17 10.94
C ILE A 63 -6.75 -26.66 11.33
N ASN A 64 -6.33 -27.56 10.46
CA ASN A 64 -6.40 -29.01 10.69
C ASN A 64 -5.35 -29.52 11.68
N ASN A 65 -4.20 -28.86 11.78
CA ASN A 65 -3.14 -29.16 12.75
C ASN A 65 -3.37 -28.52 14.13
N ASN A 66 -4.63 -28.25 14.52
CA ASN A 66 -4.98 -27.99 15.93
C ASN A 66 -4.79 -29.21 16.86
N ASN A 67 -3.96 -30.19 16.46
CA ASN A 67 -3.35 -31.15 17.38
C ASN A 67 -2.07 -30.51 17.98
N PRO A 68 -1.96 -30.38 19.31
CA PRO A 68 -0.87 -29.64 19.96
C PRO A 68 0.48 -30.39 19.98
N SER A 69 0.78 -31.24 18.99
CA SER A 69 1.97 -32.09 19.04
C SER A 69 2.59 -32.31 17.66
N ARG A 70 3.45 -31.36 17.22
CA ARG A 70 4.66 -31.66 16.43
C ARG A 70 5.67 -30.52 16.24
N PHE A 71 5.75 -29.60 17.20
CA PHE A 71 6.95 -28.77 17.37
C PHE A 71 7.54 -29.01 18.76
N SER A 72 8.13 -30.19 18.94
CA SER A 72 9.08 -30.42 20.02
C SER A 72 10.38 -29.68 19.69
N HIS A 73 10.42 -28.39 20.02
CA HIS A 73 11.66 -27.77 20.45
C HIS A 73 11.35 -27.05 21.76
N LEU A 74 11.98 -27.52 22.83
CA LEU A 74 11.80 -27.04 24.20
C LEU A 74 11.81 -25.52 24.25
N SER A 75 10.63 -24.93 24.40
CA SER A 75 10.44 -23.59 24.94
C SER A 75 9.25 -23.66 25.89
N THR A 76 9.58 -23.50 27.17
CA THR A 76 8.67 -23.43 28.30
C THR A 76 7.59 -22.37 28.06
N GLY A 77 6.33 -22.81 28.04
CA GLY A 77 5.19 -22.07 28.61
C GLY A 77 4.87 -20.66 28.08
N SER A 78 4.84 -20.38 26.77
CA SER A 78 4.09 -19.22 26.27
C SER A 78 3.48 -19.47 24.89
N ASN A 79 2.23 -19.04 24.70
CA ASN A 79 1.59 -19.02 23.38
C ASN A 79 2.49 -18.26 22.38
N PRO A 80 2.64 -18.73 21.13
CA PRO A 80 3.46 -18.03 20.14
C PRO A 80 2.98 -16.59 19.98
N LYS A 81 3.89 -15.63 20.13
CA LYS A 81 3.56 -14.20 20.08
C LYS A 81 3.08 -13.83 18.68
N ARG A 82 1.91 -13.22 18.60
CA ARG A 82 1.30 -12.70 17.37
C ARG A 82 2.21 -11.64 16.74
N LYS A 83 2.34 -11.67 15.42
CA LYS A 83 3.18 -10.76 14.63
C LYS A 83 2.39 -9.90 13.66
N ILE A 84 2.98 -8.77 13.29
CA ILE A 84 2.53 -7.90 12.20
C ILE A 84 3.47 -8.10 11.00
N ALA A 85 2.91 -8.45 9.85
CA ALA A 85 3.62 -8.46 8.57
C ALA A 85 3.57 -7.06 7.94
N PHE A 86 4.74 -6.48 7.69
CA PHE A 86 4.90 -5.21 6.96
C PHE A 86 5.25 -5.51 5.52
N LEU A 87 4.37 -5.08 4.61
CA LEU A 87 4.38 -5.43 3.19
C LEU A 87 4.74 -4.18 2.37
N PHE A 88 6.01 -4.07 1.97
CA PHE A 88 6.50 -2.93 1.21
C PHE A 88 6.36 -3.19 -0.29
N LEU A 89 5.51 -2.39 -0.95
CA LEU A 89 5.38 -2.35 -2.40
C LEU A 89 6.14 -1.13 -2.92
N THR A 90 7.22 -1.35 -3.65
CA THR A 90 8.11 -0.26 -4.10
C THR A 90 8.48 -0.36 -5.57
N ASN A 91 8.73 0.80 -6.17
CA ASN A 91 9.31 0.96 -7.50
C ASN A 91 10.47 1.97 -7.49
N SER A 92 11.10 2.17 -6.33
CA SER A 92 12.35 2.92 -6.16
C SER A 92 13.03 2.49 -4.85
N ASP A 93 14.16 3.13 -4.52
CA ASP A 93 14.88 2.84 -3.28
C ASP A 93 14.02 3.10 -2.03
N LEU A 94 14.23 2.26 -1.01
CA LEU A 94 13.66 2.42 0.33
C LEU A 94 14.46 3.47 1.10
N HIS A 95 14.38 4.73 0.66
CA HIS A 95 15.15 5.84 1.24
C HIS A 95 14.97 5.99 2.76
N PHE A 96 13.78 5.66 3.29
CA PHE A 96 13.50 5.70 4.72
C PHE A 96 13.98 4.47 5.51
N SER A 97 14.80 3.58 4.92
CA SER A 97 15.31 2.38 5.60
C SER A 97 15.92 2.68 6.99
N PRO A 98 16.77 3.72 7.16
CA PRO A 98 17.34 4.03 8.49
C PRO A 98 16.30 4.40 9.56
N LEU A 99 15.17 5.01 9.15
CA LEU A 99 14.06 5.33 10.06
C LEU A 99 13.31 4.06 10.47
N TRP A 100 13.10 3.15 9.52
CA TRP A 100 12.51 1.84 9.78
C TRP A 100 13.40 0.96 10.67
N ASP A 101 14.74 1.02 10.52
CA ASP A 101 15.68 0.36 11.43
C ASP A 101 15.46 0.82 12.88
N GLN A 102 15.28 2.12 13.11
CA GLN A 102 14.97 2.64 14.45
C GLN A 102 13.58 2.22 14.94
N PHE A 103 12.56 2.24 14.07
CA PHE A 103 11.20 1.81 14.40
C PHE A 103 11.17 0.37 14.90
N PHE A 104 11.84 -0.55 14.20
CA PHE A 104 11.81 -1.97 14.49
C PHE A 104 12.81 -2.45 15.56
N LYS A 105 13.73 -1.58 15.98
CA LYS A 105 14.81 -1.92 16.91
C LYS A 105 14.29 -2.62 18.17
N GLY A 106 14.85 -3.80 18.47
CA GLY A 106 14.51 -4.59 19.67
C GLY A 106 13.22 -5.41 19.59
N ASN A 107 12.51 -5.39 18.45
CA ASN A 107 11.17 -6.00 18.33
C ASN A 107 11.10 -7.14 17.30
N SER A 108 12.24 -7.72 16.87
CA SER A 108 12.34 -8.71 15.78
C SER A 108 11.44 -9.94 15.92
N HIS A 109 10.99 -10.26 17.13
CA HIS A 109 10.10 -11.40 17.40
C HIS A 109 8.60 -11.06 17.25
N LEU A 110 8.24 -9.81 16.94
CA LEU A 110 6.87 -9.29 16.87
C LEU A 110 6.45 -8.84 15.46
N TYR A 111 7.35 -8.94 14.48
CA TYR A 111 7.06 -8.54 13.11
C TYR A 111 7.80 -9.39 12.09
N ASN A 112 7.32 -9.32 10.85
CA ASN A 112 8.03 -9.79 9.66
C ASN A 112 7.97 -8.70 8.58
N ILE A 113 8.96 -8.65 7.69
CA ILE A 113 9.04 -7.67 6.59
C ILE A 113 9.11 -8.42 5.27
N TYR A 114 8.36 -7.96 4.28
CA TYR A 114 8.36 -8.49 2.92
C TYR A 114 8.40 -7.32 1.93
N VAL A 115 9.28 -7.39 0.94
CA VAL A 115 9.47 -6.31 -0.04
C VAL A 115 9.22 -6.84 -1.44
N HIS A 116 8.26 -6.25 -2.15
CA HIS A 116 8.07 -6.43 -3.58
C HIS A 116 8.58 -5.18 -4.29
N ALA A 117 9.76 -5.29 -4.89
CA ALA A 117 10.36 -4.23 -5.70
C ALA A 117 10.12 -4.49 -7.18
N ASP A 118 9.61 -3.50 -7.92
CA ASP A 118 9.41 -3.63 -9.36
C ASP A 118 10.72 -4.04 -10.06
N PRO A 119 10.77 -5.18 -10.76
CA PRO A 119 12.00 -5.68 -11.37
C PRO A 119 12.47 -4.84 -12.57
N THR A 120 11.65 -3.92 -13.07
CA THR A 120 12.03 -3.00 -14.16
C THR A 120 12.79 -1.77 -13.67
N VAL A 121 12.91 -1.60 -12.35
CA VAL A 121 13.67 -0.51 -11.73
C VAL A 121 14.85 -1.11 -10.97
N ASN A 122 16.02 -0.49 -11.12
CA ASN A 122 17.18 -0.87 -10.31
C ASN A 122 17.03 -0.32 -8.90
N VAL A 123 16.58 -1.16 -7.97
CA VAL A 123 16.39 -0.82 -6.56
C VAL A 123 17.60 -1.26 -5.76
N THR A 124 18.25 -0.32 -5.08
CA THR A 124 19.32 -0.58 -4.12
C THR A 124 18.75 -1.38 -2.95
N ARG A 125 19.35 -2.54 -2.64
CA ARG A 125 18.95 -3.37 -1.51
C ARG A 125 19.57 -2.80 -0.23
N PRO A 126 18.78 -2.24 0.70
CA PRO A 126 19.32 -1.70 1.94
C PRO A 126 19.75 -2.82 2.90
N HIS A 127 20.74 -2.51 3.74
CA HIS A 127 21.11 -3.32 4.90
C HIS A 127 20.07 -3.18 6.03
N GLY A 128 20.33 -3.85 7.16
CA GLY A 128 19.50 -3.71 8.36
C GLY A 128 18.24 -4.56 8.28
N VAL A 129 17.10 -3.99 8.69
CA VAL A 129 15.84 -4.76 8.85
C VAL A 129 15.28 -5.33 7.54
N PHE A 130 15.67 -4.77 6.40
CA PHE A 130 15.24 -5.18 5.06
C PHE A 130 16.15 -6.23 4.39
N GLU A 131 17.29 -6.56 5.02
CA GLU A 131 18.21 -7.55 4.48
C GLU A 131 17.53 -8.92 4.35
N GLY A 132 17.62 -9.52 3.15
CA GLY A 132 16.97 -10.79 2.84
C GLY A 132 15.43 -10.76 2.79
N ARG A 133 14.79 -9.58 2.78
CA ARG A 133 13.31 -9.45 2.84
C ARG A 133 12.60 -9.32 1.49
N PHE A 134 13.35 -9.30 0.39
CA PHE A 134 12.79 -9.13 -0.95
C PHE A 134 12.21 -10.45 -1.45
N ILE A 135 10.94 -10.41 -1.86
CA ILE A 135 10.24 -11.56 -2.45
C ILE A 135 10.44 -11.57 -3.97
N PRO A 136 10.23 -12.71 -4.65
CA PRO A 136 10.09 -12.72 -6.10
C PRO A 136 9.03 -11.73 -6.57
N ALA A 137 9.43 -10.82 -7.46
CA ALA A 137 8.62 -9.67 -7.86
C ALA A 137 8.37 -9.68 -9.37
N LYS A 138 7.29 -9.02 -9.79
CA LYS A 138 6.92 -8.86 -11.19
C LYS A 138 6.65 -7.41 -11.52
N ARG A 139 6.67 -7.06 -12.80
CA ARG A 139 6.46 -5.68 -13.24
C ARG A 139 5.14 -5.13 -12.69
N THR A 140 5.19 -3.92 -12.18
CA THR A 140 4.03 -3.17 -11.73
C THR A 140 3.81 -1.93 -12.60
N TYR A 141 2.56 -1.53 -12.71
CA TYR A 141 2.20 -0.32 -13.43
C TYR A 141 1.04 0.36 -12.71
N ARG A 142 1.10 1.70 -12.64
CA ARG A 142 0.05 2.49 -12.01
C ARG A 142 -1.27 2.29 -12.74
N ALA A 143 -2.39 2.29 -12.02
CA ALA A 143 -3.71 2.10 -12.60
C ALA A 143 -3.87 0.77 -13.38
N SER A 144 -3.07 -0.24 -13.03
CA SER A 144 -3.12 -1.58 -13.63
C SER A 144 -3.29 -2.66 -12.56
N ALA A 145 -3.92 -3.77 -12.96
CA ALA A 145 -4.10 -4.95 -12.12
C ALA A 145 -2.78 -5.57 -11.63
N THR A 146 -1.66 -5.22 -12.27
CA THR A 146 -0.32 -5.61 -11.81
C THR A 146 -0.03 -5.17 -10.37
N LEU A 147 -0.52 -4.00 -9.94
CA LEU A 147 -0.39 -3.56 -8.54
C LEU A 147 -1.22 -4.42 -7.58
N ILE A 148 -2.44 -4.80 -7.97
CA ILE A 148 -3.25 -5.75 -7.18
C ILE A 148 -2.50 -7.07 -7.03
N SER A 149 -2.00 -7.62 -8.14
CA SER A 149 -1.28 -8.89 -8.18
C SER A 149 0.00 -8.83 -7.32
N ALA A 150 0.77 -7.74 -7.36
CA ALA A 150 1.92 -7.54 -6.49
C ALA A 150 1.56 -7.52 -4.99
N THR A 151 0.49 -6.80 -4.61
CA THR A 151 -0.01 -6.80 -3.23
C THR A 151 -0.49 -8.19 -2.80
N ARG A 152 -1.16 -8.94 -3.71
CA ARG A 152 -1.56 -10.33 -3.45
C ARG A 152 -0.36 -11.26 -3.24
N ARG A 153 0.74 -11.08 -3.99
CA ARG A 153 1.99 -11.82 -3.77
C ARG A 153 2.58 -11.56 -2.40
N LEU A 154 2.65 -10.28 -1.99
CA LEU A 154 3.09 -9.90 -0.64
C LEU A 154 2.24 -10.59 0.44
N LEU A 155 0.91 -10.54 0.32
CA LEU A 155 0.01 -11.20 1.26
C LEU A 155 0.21 -12.72 1.28
N ALA A 156 0.27 -13.36 0.10
CA ALA A 156 0.42 -14.81 0.00
C ALA A 156 1.74 -15.30 0.57
N THR A 157 2.85 -14.62 0.26
CA THR A 157 4.17 -14.95 0.81
C THR A 157 4.18 -14.82 2.33
N ALA A 158 3.66 -13.71 2.87
CA ALA A 158 3.58 -13.49 4.32
C ALA A 158 2.66 -14.49 5.04
N ILE A 159 1.61 -14.98 4.37
CA ILE A 159 0.71 -16.04 4.90
C ILE A 159 1.43 -17.38 4.99
N ILE A 160 2.21 -17.74 3.96
CA ILE A 160 2.95 -19.01 3.88
C ILE A 160 4.10 -19.03 4.87
N ASP A 161 4.84 -17.93 4.94
CA ASP A 161 6.11 -17.82 5.67
C ASP A 161 5.94 -17.96 7.18
N ASP A 162 4.94 -17.29 7.78
CA ASP A 162 4.75 -17.32 9.23
C ASP A 162 3.25 -17.37 9.62
N PRO A 163 2.80 -18.44 10.31
CA PRO A 163 1.43 -18.52 10.81
C PRO A 163 1.14 -17.51 11.94
N ALA A 164 2.17 -16.98 12.61
CA ALA A 164 2.02 -15.96 13.65
C ALA A 164 1.68 -14.57 13.07
N ASN A 165 1.82 -14.35 11.75
CA ASN A 165 1.36 -13.13 11.09
C ASN A 165 -0.16 -13.03 11.16
N VAL A 166 -0.67 -12.13 11.99
CA VAL A 166 -2.12 -11.91 12.19
C VAL A 166 -2.62 -10.59 11.61
N PHE A 167 -1.73 -9.61 11.38
CA PHE A 167 -1.99 -8.37 10.67
C PHE A 167 -1.00 -8.16 9.52
N PHE A 168 -1.46 -7.51 8.45
CA PHE A 168 -0.74 -7.32 7.19
C PHE A 168 -0.88 -5.85 6.77
N ALA A 169 0.15 -5.05 7.03
CA ALA A 169 0.19 -3.62 6.74
C ALA A 169 0.88 -3.36 5.40
N VAL A 170 0.14 -2.84 4.41
CA VAL A 170 0.69 -2.48 3.09
C VAL A 170 1.22 -1.06 3.13
N LEU A 171 2.49 -0.89 2.74
CA LEU A 171 3.22 0.37 2.74
C LEU A 171 3.97 0.54 1.42
N SER A 172 4.38 1.77 1.12
CA SER A 172 5.29 2.06 0.00
C SER A 172 6.58 2.70 0.49
N GLN A 173 7.53 2.89 -0.41
CA GLN A 173 8.79 3.56 -0.11
C GLN A 173 8.65 5.02 0.35
N TYR A 174 7.46 5.61 0.18
CA TYR A 174 7.16 6.99 0.57
C TYR A 174 6.36 7.10 1.87
N CYS A 175 6.16 5.96 2.56
CA CYS A 175 5.47 5.89 3.84
C CYS A 175 6.46 5.99 4.99
N VAL A 176 6.05 6.64 6.08
CA VAL A 176 6.81 6.73 7.34
C VAL A 176 5.92 6.33 8.51
N PRO A 177 6.47 5.75 9.59
CA PRO A 177 5.72 5.54 10.83
C PRO A 177 5.47 6.89 11.53
N LEU A 178 4.33 7.01 12.20
CA LEU A 178 4.00 8.20 13.02
C LEU A 178 4.18 7.96 14.52
N HIS A 179 4.41 6.72 14.93
CA HIS A 179 4.46 6.24 16.31
C HIS A 179 5.56 5.20 16.48
N SER A 180 5.96 4.88 17.72
CA SER A 180 6.88 3.76 17.94
C SER A 180 6.26 2.41 17.57
N PHE A 181 7.10 1.40 17.32
CA PHE A 181 6.61 0.04 17.07
C PHE A 181 5.75 -0.49 18.21
N ARG A 182 6.11 -0.16 19.47
CA ARG A 182 5.36 -0.61 20.64
C ARG A 182 3.93 -0.07 20.62
N TYR A 183 3.76 1.20 20.27
CA TYR A 183 2.43 1.80 20.12
C TYR A 183 1.66 1.12 18.99
N VAL A 184 2.24 1.00 17.79
CA VAL A 184 1.59 0.32 16.65
C VAL A 184 1.15 -1.10 17.00
N TYR A 185 2.02 -1.87 17.65
CA TYR A 185 1.74 -3.22 18.09
C TYR A 185 0.60 -3.24 19.12
N HIS A 186 0.68 -2.39 20.14
CA HIS A 186 -0.35 -2.31 21.17
C HIS A 186 -1.70 -1.89 20.58
N SER A 187 -1.76 -0.87 19.75
CA SER A 187 -2.97 -0.38 19.09
C SER A 187 -3.69 -1.47 18.28
N LEU A 188 -2.94 -2.26 17.50
CA LEU A 188 -3.53 -3.31 16.67
C LEU A 188 -3.91 -4.55 17.46
N LEU A 189 -3.05 -5.02 18.38
CA LEU A 189 -3.16 -6.36 18.98
C LEU A 189 -3.71 -6.40 20.39
N VAL A 190 -3.54 -5.32 21.16
CA VAL A 190 -3.79 -5.28 22.61
C VAL A 190 -4.90 -4.31 22.98
N SER A 191 -4.88 -3.09 22.41
CA SER A 191 -5.87 -2.05 22.68
C SER A 191 -7.28 -2.52 22.29
N ARG A 192 -8.23 -2.17 23.15
CA ARG A 192 -9.67 -2.42 22.95
C ARG A 192 -10.42 -1.15 22.54
N SER A 193 -9.82 0.02 22.76
CA SER A 193 -10.42 1.33 22.49
C SER A 193 -9.90 1.98 21.21
N PHE A 194 -8.80 1.45 20.63
CA PHE A 194 -8.13 2.10 19.50
C PHE A 194 -9.03 2.35 18.28
N ASP A 195 -9.95 1.41 18.00
CA ASP A 195 -10.94 1.52 16.93
C ASP A 195 -12.26 2.04 17.50
N SER A 196 -12.61 3.28 17.17
CA SER A 196 -13.84 3.90 17.68
C SER A 196 -15.11 3.17 17.22
N SER A 197 -15.07 2.44 16.10
CA SER A 197 -16.20 1.63 15.60
C SER A 197 -16.45 0.37 16.43
N SER A 198 -15.50 -0.02 17.29
CA SER A 198 -15.64 -1.19 18.16
C SER A 198 -16.43 -0.91 19.44
N ALA A 199 -16.62 0.37 19.80
CA ALA A 199 -17.40 0.76 20.98
C ALA A 199 -18.89 0.39 20.87
N GLU A 200 -19.44 0.34 19.66
CA GLU A 200 -20.88 0.09 19.44
C GLU A 200 -21.21 -1.40 19.20
N THR A 201 -20.28 -2.17 18.63
CA THR A 201 -20.61 -3.51 18.07
C THR A 201 -20.43 -4.68 19.04
N ASP A 202 -19.84 -4.49 20.22
CA ASP A 202 -19.51 -5.61 21.10
C ASP A 202 -19.45 -5.27 22.60
N ALA A 203 -20.41 -4.48 23.08
CA ALA A 203 -20.46 -4.02 24.48
C ALA A 203 -20.44 -5.17 25.50
N GLU A 204 -21.00 -6.33 25.13
CA GLU A 204 -21.14 -7.50 26.01
C GLU A 204 -19.85 -8.36 26.07
N LEU A 205 -19.16 -8.58 24.94
CA LEU A 205 -17.88 -9.29 24.91
C LEU A 205 -16.72 -8.42 25.42
N THR A 206 -16.83 -7.09 25.23
CA THR A 206 -15.94 -6.10 25.85
C THR A 206 -16.01 -6.14 27.38
N ARG A 207 -17.22 -6.32 27.95
CA ARG A 207 -17.44 -6.50 29.40
C ARG A 207 -16.80 -7.77 29.96
N LEU A 208 -16.72 -8.84 29.16
CA LEU A 208 -16.06 -10.10 29.53
C LEU A 208 -14.54 -10.09 29.29
N GLY A 209 -13.99 -8.98 28.79
CA GLY A 209 -12.56 -8.84 28.55
C GLY A 209 -12.01 -9.68 27.39
N VAL A 210 -12.87 -10.12 26.47
CA VAL A 210 -12.49 -10.91 25.31
C VAL A 210 -12.62 -10.02 24.07
N ARG A 211 -11.51 -9.71 23.39
CA ARG A 211 -11.58 -9.11 22.04
C ARG A 211 -12.02 -10.19 21.07
N ALA A 212 -13.32 -10.28 20.82
CA ALA A 212 -13.93 -11.39 20.09
C ALA A 212 -13.49 -11.48 18.63
N LYS A 213 -13.19 -10.35 17.98
CA LYS A 213 -12.76 -10.31 16.58
C LYS A 213 -11.85 -9.12 16.29
N TYR A 214 -10.72 -9.36 15.64
CA TYR A 214 -9.92 -8.29 15.03
C TYR A 214 -10.63 -7.77 13.77
N LYS A 215 -10.71 -6.44 13.61
CA LYS A 215 -11.19 -5.79 12.38
C LYS A 215 -10.02 -5.43 11.46
N SER A 216 -10.27 -5.40 10.15
CA SER A 216 -9.33 -4.86 9.16
C SER A 216 -9.56 -3.37 8.99
N PHE A 217 -8.45 -2.63 8.86
CA PHE A 217 -8.47 -1.19 8.59
C PHE A 217 -8.24 -0.95 7.11
N ILE A 218 -9.34 -0.77 6.39
CA ILE A 218 -9.37 -0.48 4.96
C ILE A 218 -10.45 0.55 4.69
N GLU A 219 -10.11 1.57 3.89
CA GLU A 219 -11.08 2.58 3.46
C GLU A 219 -12.06 1.95 2.46
N ILE A 220 -13.36 2.08 2.74
CA ILE A 220 -14.43 1.52 1.91
C ILE A 220 -15.47 2.60 1.66
N LEU A 221 -15.45 3.19 0.46
CA LEU A 221 -16.35 4.26 0.06
C LEU A 221 -17.38 3.72 -0.94
N SER A 222 -18.66 3.88 -0.60
CA SER A 222 -19.80 3.62 -1.48
C SER A 222 -20.25 4.85 -2.27
N LYS A 223 -19.71 6.03 -1.94
CA LYS A 223 -20.03 7.31 -2.59
C LYS A 223 -18.74 8.05 -2.92
N SER A 224 -18.57 8.39 -4.20
CA SER A 224 -17.49 9.25 -4.69
C SER A 224 -17.93 9.91 -5.99
N ARG A 225 -17.50 11.15 -6.23
CA ARG A 225 -17.85 11.93 -7.45
C ARG A 225 -17.48 11.18 -8.73
N ASN A 226 -16.43 10.36 -8.69
CA ASN A 226 -15.91 9.62 -9.84
C ASN A 226 -16.26 8.12 -9.80
N LEU A 227 -17.18 7.69 -8.93
CA LEU A 227 -17.46 6.27 -8.72
C LEU A 227 -17.96 5.57 -9.99
N TRP A 228 -18.89 6.20 -10.72
CA TRP A 228 -19.42 5.67 -11.98
C TRP A 228 -18.35 5.57 -13.08
N LYS A 229 -17.50 6.60 -13.19
CA LYS A 229 -16.37 6.61 -14.14
C LYS A 229 -15.39 5.46 -13.82
N ARG A 230 -15.01 5.32 -12.55
CA ARG A 230 -14.18 4.23 -12.03
C ARG A 230 -14.76 2.84 -12.33
N TYR A 231 -16.07 2.67 -12.14
CA TYR A 231 -16.77 1.41 -12.41
C TYR A 231 -16.77 1.04 -13.90
N THR A 232 -17.08 2.01 -14.77
CA THR A 232 -17.22 1.78 -16.22
C THR A 232 -15.90 1.86 -17.00
N ALA A 233 -14.77 2.16 -16.35
CA ALA A 233 -13.47 2.34 -16.99
C ALA A 233 -12.93 1.09 -17.72
N ARG A 234 -13.45 -0.11 -17.43
CA ARG A 234 -13.15 -1.37 -18.13
C ARG A 234 -14.26 -1.81 -19.10
N GLY A 235 -15.26 -0.96 -19.32
CA GLY A 235 -16.47 -1.26 -20.09
C GLY A 235 -17.73 -1.23 -19.23
N ARG A 236 -18.85 -0.77 -19.80
CA ARG A 236 -20.13 -0.51 -19.10
C ARG A 236 -20.65 -1.72 -18.32
N PHE A 237 -20.45 -2.92 -18.85
CA PHE A 237 -20.93 -4.18 -18.27
C PHE A 237 -19.81 -5.11 -17.82
N ALA A 238 -18.55 -4.67 -17.86
CA ALA A 238 -17.40 -5.54 -17.61
C ALA A 238 -17.43 -6.16 -16.21
N MET A 239 -17.93 -5.42 -15.21
CA MET A 239 -18.02 -5.86 -13.82
C MET A 239 -19.22 -6.80 -13.54
N MET A 240 -20.23 -6.81 -14.42
CA MET A 240 -21.44 -7.61 -14.25
C MET A 240 -21.24 -9.09 -14.65
N PRO A 241 -22.04 -10.02 -14.10
CA PRO A 241 -22.95 -9.85 -12.94
C PRO A 241 -22.25 -9.87 -11.56
N GLU A 242 -20.97 -10.22 -11.50
CA GLU A 242 -20.27 -10.54 -10.24
C GLU A 242 -20.06 -9.35 -9.31
N VAL A 243 -19.97 -8.13 -9.86
CA VAL A 243 -19.93 -6.90 -9.08
C VAL A 243 -20.95 -5.92 -9.65
N PRO A 244 -22.20 -5.96 -9.16
CA PRO A 244 -23.18 -4.93 -9.41
C PRO A 244 -22.70 -3.55 -8.96
N TYR A 245 -23.17 -2.49 -9.61
CA TYR A 245 -22.71 -1.12 -9.34
C TYR A 245 -22.92 -0.70 -7.88
N ASP A 246 -24.05 -1.08 -7.27
CA ASP A 246 -24.40 -0.81 -5.88
C ASP A 246 -23.50 -1.57 -4.87
N GLN A 247 -22.75 -2.58 -5.32
CA GLN A 247 -21.75 -3.30 -4.53
C GLN A 247 -20.32 -2.84 -4.80
N PHE A 248 -20.07 -2.08 -5.87
CA PHE A 248 -18.75 -1.54 -6.17
C PHE A 248 -18.30 -0.53 -5.11
N ARG A 249 -17.06 -0.68 -4.63
CA ARG A 249 -16.45 0.22 -3.65
C ARG A 249 -15.09 0.69 -4.10
N VAL A 250 -14.69 1.85 -3.58
CA VAL A 250 -13.37 2.43 -3.81
C VAL A 250 -12.75 2.83 -2.47
N GLY A 251 -11.45 3.02 -2.44
CA GLY A 251 -10.72 3.46 -1.24
C GLY A 251 -9.22 3.50 -1.47
N SER A 252 -8.46 3.65 -0.40
CA SER A 252 -7.01 3.66 -0.40
C SER A 252 -6.39 2.31 -0.80
N GLN A 253 -5.30 2.38 -1.57
CA GLN A 253 -4.40 1.24 -1.82
C GLN A 253 -3.69 0.75 -0.54
N PHE A 254 -3.57 1.60 0.47
CA PHE A 254 -2.85 1.31 1.72
C PHE A 254 -3.84 0.95 2.82
N PHE A 255 -3.64 -0.22 3.41
CA PHE A 255 -4.54 -0.80 4.42
C PHE A 255 -3.75 -1.67 5.42
N VAL A 256 -4.42 -2.05 6.50
CA VAL A 256 -3.96 -3.05 7.46
C VAL A 256 -5.00 -4.15 7.56
N LEU A 257 -4.74 -5.33 6.99
CA LEU A 257 -5.69 -6.45 7.01
C LEU A 257 -5.39 -7.44 8.12
N THR A 258 -6.43 -8.04 8.67
CA THR A 258 -6.31 -9.27 9.45
C THR A 258 -5.93 -10.45 8.55
N ARG A 259 -5.34 -11.51 9.12
CA ARG A 259 -5.02 -12.76 8.41
C ARG A 259 -6.21 -13.35 7.66
N ARG A 260 -7.41 -13.31 8.27
CA ARG A 260 -8.63 -13.84 7.63
C ARG A 260 -8.98 -13.07 6.36
N HIS A 261 -8.89 -11.73 6.38
CA HIS A 261 -9.15 -10.92 5.19
C HIS A 261 -8.01 -11.01 4.16
N ALA A 262 -6.76 -11.11 4.59
CA ALA A 262 -5.64 -11.40 3.70
C ALA A 262 -5.84 -12.74 2.95
N LEU A 263 -6.32 -13.78 3.66
CA LEU A 263 -6.67 -15.06 3.06
C LEU A 263 -7.84 -14.95 2.07
N ALA A 264 -8.88 -14.18 2.38
CA ALA A 264 -9.98 -13.93 1.45
C ALA A 264 -9.48 -13.30 0.14
N VAL A 265 -8.60 -12.30 0.24
CA VAL A 265 -7.95 -11.63 -0.90
C VAL A 265 -7.15 -12.61 -1.76
N VAL A 266 -6.35 -13.49 -1.12
CA VAL A 266 -5.52 -14.46 -1.83
C VAL A 266 -6.35 -15.57 -2.47
N LYS A 267 -7.46 -15.99 -1.82
CA LYS A 267 -8.38 -17.02 -2.31
C LYS A 267 -9.29 -16.54 -3.44
N ASP A 268 -9.58 -15.25 -3.52
CA ASP A 268 -10.50 -14.75 -4.54
C ASP A 268 -10.00 -15.06 -5.97
N ARG A 269 -10.91 -15.58 -6.78
CA ARG A 269 -10.75 -15.82 -8.22
C ARG A 269 -11.84 -15.12 -9.02
N THR A 270 -13.00 -14.88 -8.39
CA THR A 270 -14.21 -14.41 -9.05
C THR A 270 -14.08 -12.93 -9.37
N LEU A 271 -13.82 -12.09 -8.37
CA LEU A 271 -13.65 -10.66 -8.57
C LEU A 271 -12.35 -10.37 -9.31
N TRP A 272 -11.29 -11.15 -9.04
CA TRP A 272 -10.02 -11.06 -9.75
C TRP A 272 -10.18 -11.09 -11.28
N ARG A 273 -11.01 -12.01 -11.81
CA ARG A 273 -11.25 -12.10 -13.26
C ARG A 273 -11.81 -10.82 -13.86
N LYS A 274 -12.55 -10.03 -13.08
CA LYS A 274 -13.11 -8.74 -13.48
C LYS A 274 -12.10 -7.61 -13.36
N PHE A 275 -11.41 -7.53 -12.22
CA PHE A 275 -10.46 -6.46 -11.95
C PHE A 275 -9.13 -6.60 -12.71
N ARG A 276 -8.78 -7.81 -13.17
CA ARG A 276 -7.61 -8.04 -14.03
C ARG A 276 -7.82 -7.58 -15.48
N SER A 277 -9.08 -7.41 -15.90
CA SER A 277 -9.37 -6.91 -17.24
C SER A 277 -8.79 -5.50 -17.43
N PRO A 278 -8.20 -5.20 -18.60
CA PRO A 278 -7.60 -3.91 -18.85
C PRO A 278 -8.63 -2.77 -18.77
N CYS A 279 -8.16 -1.63 -18.32
CA CYS A 279 -8.92 -0.38 -18.36
C CYS A 279 -8.74 0.29 -19.73
N TYR A 280 -9.80 0.86 -20.27
CA TYR A 280 -9.73 1.69 -21.48
C TYR A 280 -9.28 3.13 -21.18
N LYS A 281 -9.50 3.58 -19.93
CA LYS A 281 -9.16 4.92 -19.45
C LYS A 281 -8.37 4.83 -18.15
N GLU A 282 -7.05 4.80 -18.24
CA GLU A 282 -6.18 4.53 -17.08
C GLU A 282 -6.31 5.60 -15.99
N ASP A 283 -6.45 6.86 -16.37
CA ASP A 283 -6.63 8.00 -15.46
C ASP A 283 -7.97 8.03 -14.72
N GLU A 284 -8.91 7.17 -15.10
CA GLU A 284 -10.19 6.98 -14.41
C GLU A 284 -10.23 5.67 -13.62
N CYS A 285 -9.31 4.72 -13.84
CA CYS A 285 -9.59 3.32 -13.53
C CYS A 285 -9.03 2.75 -12.23
N TYR A 286 -7.82 3.14 -11.81
CA TYR A 286 -7.15 2.76 -10.54
C TYR A 286 -7.63 1.43 -9.87
N PRO A 287 -7.53 0.26 -10.54
CA PRO A 287 -7.98 -1.05 -10.04
C PRO A 287 -7.58 -1.35 -8.59
N GLU A 288 -6.34 -1.00 -8.25
CA GLU A 288 -5.71 -1.20 -6.95
C GLU A 288 -6.42 -0.45 -5.81
N GLU A 289 -7.18 0.59 -6.13
CA GLU A 289 -8.01 1.34 -5.19
C GLU A 289 -9.44 0.80 -5.08
N HIS A 290 -9.83 -0.21 -5.88
CA HIS A 290 -11.23 -0.67 -5.98
C HIS A 290 -11.39 -2.14 -5.65
N TYR A 291 -10.45 -2.98 -6.09
CA TYR A 291 -10.53 -4.43 -5.93
C TYR A 291 -10.65 -4.86 -4.46
N PHE A 292 -9.73 -4.40 -3.61
CA PHE A 292 -9.72 -4.77 -2.20
C PHE A 292 -10.95 -4.27 -1.42
N PRO A 293 -11.35 -2.97 -1.50
CA PRO A 293 -12.54 -2.52 -0.79
C PRO A 293 -13.82 -3.17 -1.32
N THR A 294 -13.95 -3.40 -2.63
CA THR A 294 -15.11 -4.10 -3.21
C THR A 294 -15.19 -5.52 -2.66
N LEU A 295 -14.13 -6.32 -2.81
CA LEU A 295 -14.09 -7.70 -2.34
C LEU A 295 -14.40 -7.81 -0.84
N LEU A 296 -13.75 -7.00 -0.02
CA LEU A 296 -13.90 -7.10 1.43
C LEU A 296 -15.27 -6.61 1.92
N SER A 297 -15.85 -5.59 1.28
CA SER A 297 -17.20 -5.14 1.61
C SER A 297 -18.27 -6.18 1.29
N MET A 298 -18.08 -6.96 0.22
CA MET A 298 -18.98 -8.04 -0.18
C MET A 298 -18.77 -9.31 0.66
N THR A 299 -17.53 -9.55 1.12
CA THR A 299 -17.16 -10.77 1.86
C THR A 299 -17.46 -10.68 3.36
N ASP A 300 -17.17 -9.55 3.99
CA ASP A 300 -17.39 -9.35 5.43
C ASP A 300 -17.59 -7.86 5.77
N PRO A 301 -18.81 -7.32 5.56
CA PRO A 301 -19.10 -5.90 5.75
C PRO A 301 -18.88 -5.41 7.19
N ASN A 302 -19.02 -6.29 8.19
CA ASN A 302 -18.86 -5.96 9.61
C ASN A 302 -17.44 -6.20 10.14
N GLY A 303 -16.58 -6.84 9.33
CA GLY A 303 -15.19 -7.13 9.68
C GLY A 303 -14.20 -6.02 9.34
N CYS A 304 -14.63 -4.97 8.64
CA CYS A 304 -13.79 -3.87 8.19
C CYS A 304 -14.24 -2.53 8.78
N THR A 305 -13.30 -1.67 9.16
CA THR A 305 -13.60 -0.40 9.85
C THR A 305 -14.06 0.73 8.91
N GLN A 306 -14.00 0.54 7.60
CA GLN A 306 -14.31 1.52 6.55
C GLN A 306 -13.35 2.73 6.46
N TYR A 307 -12.27 2.75 7.26
CA TYR A 307 -11.17 3.72 7.18
C TYR A 307 -9.81 3.02 7.21
N THR A 308 -8.76 3.71 6.75
CA THR A 308 -7.37 3.21 6.79
C THR A 308 -6.55 3.89 7.90
N LEU A 309 -5.45 3.26 8.31
CA LEU A 309 -4.50 3.79 9.33
C LEU A 309 -3.32 4.55 8.71
N THR A 310 -3.37 4.82 7.41
CA THR A 310 -2.35 5.61 6.70
C THR A 310 -2.89 6.99 6.34
N ARG A 311 -2.38 8.04 6.97
CA ARG A 311 -2.72 9.44 6.69
C ARG A 311 -2.23 9.84 5.31
N VAL A 312 -3.11 10.46 4.52
CA VAL A 312 -2.82 11.00 3.19
C VAL A 312 -3.35 12.42 3.12
N ASN A 313 -2.53 13.35 2.63
CA ASN A 313 -2.97 14.72 2.34
C ASN A 313 -3.35 14.85 0.86
N TRP A 314 -4.62 15.12 0.59
CA TRP A 314 -5.15 15.28 -0.78
C TRP A 314 -5.26 16.75 -1.23
N THR A 315 -4.89 17.72 -0.38
CA THR A 315 -4.87 19.13 -0.73
C THR A 315 -3.88 19.39 -1.87
N GLY A 316 -4.32 20.11 -2.91
CA GLY A 316 -3.47 20.41 -4.06
C GLY A 316 -3.10 19.18 -4.91
N THR A 317 -3.94 18.14 -4.90
CA THR A 317 -3.70 16.91 -5.68
C THR A 317 -3.45 17.20 -7.17
N THR A 318 -2.45 16.53 -7.75
CA THR A 318 -2.11 16.61 -9.17
C THR A 318 -2.14 15.23 -9.79
N LYS A 319 -2.89 15.05 -10.90
CA LYS A 319 -2.99 13.77 -11.64
C LYS A 319 -3.26 12.54 -10.75
N GLY A 320 -4.09 12.69 -9.72
CA GLY A 320 -4.42 11.62 -8.76
C GLY A 320 -3.28 11.24 -7.80
N HIS A 321 -2.27 12.09 -7.62
CA HIS A 321 -1.27 11.94 -6.58
C HIS A 321 -1.60 12.83 -5.37
N PRO A 322 -1.42 12.32 -4.14
CA PRO A 322 -1.53 13.15 -2.95
C PRO A 322 -0.36 14.13 -2.85
N TYR A 323 -0.51 15.11 -1.98
CA TYR A 323 0.54 16.05 -1.61
C TYR A 323 1.80 15.31 -1.15
N THR A 324 2.97 15.83 -1.53
CA THR A 324 4.27 15.30 -1.12
C THR A 324 4.97 16.30 -0.22
N TYR A 325 5.17 15.93 1.04
CA TYR A 325 5.92 16.73 2.00
C TYR A 325 7.40 16.75 1.63
N GLY A 326 8.01 17.93 1.66
CA GLY A 326 9.45 18.16 1.48
C GLY A 326 10.21 18.27 2.81
N ALA A 327 11.55 18.24 2.75
CA ALA A 327 12.39 18.29 3.95
C ALA A 327 12.12 19.50 4.86
N ALA A 328 11.84 20.67 4.27
CA ALA A 328 11.60 21.91 5.01
C ALA A 328 10.31 21.91 5.84
N GLU A 329 9.37 21.02 5.53
CA GLU A 329 8.08 20.91 6.24
C GLU A 329 8.16 19.94 7.44
N VAL A 330 9.21 19.12 7.51
CA VAL A 330 9.35 18.10 8.55
C VAL A 330 9.65 18.75 9.89
N SER A 331 8.67 18.66 10.80
CA SER A 331 8.78 19.16 12.17
C SER A 331 8.00 18.26 13.16
N PRO A 332 8.28 18.33 14.47
CA PRO A 332 7.46 17.65 15.48
C PRO A 332 5.97 18.00 15.37
N GLU A 333 5.64 19.26 15.09
CA GLU A 333 4.26 19.75 14.94
C GLU A 333 3.58 19.13 13.72
N LEU A 334 4.31 18.93 12.61
CA LEU A 334 3.79 18.17 11.48
C LEU A 334 3.45 16.73 11.88
N ILE A 335 4.35 16.04 12.59
CA ILE A 335 4.13 14.66 13.04
C ILE A 335 2.90 14.58 13.95
N HIS A 336 2.75 15.50 14.92
CA HIS A 336 1.58 15.54 15.80
C HIS A 336 0.27 15.75 15.02
N ARG A 337 0.23 16.68 14.07
CA ARG A 337 -0.95 16.88 13.21
C ARG A 337 -1.28 15.67 12.34
N LEU A 338 -0.26 14.94 11.88
CA LEU A 338 -0.48 13.76 11.05
C LEU A 338 -1.06 12.57 11.83
N ARG A 339 -0.89 12.54 13.16
CA ARG A 339 -1.48 11.52 14.05
C ARG A 339 -2.99 11.68 14.19
N GLU A 340 -3.52 12.91 14.12
CA GLU A 340 -4.93 13.20 14.35
C GLU A 340 -5.87 12.41 13.42
N SER A 341 -6.77 11.63 14.02
CA SER A 341 -7.75 10.78 13.35
C SER A 341 -9.16 11.04 13.88
N ASN A 342 -10.14 11.00 12.99
CA ASN A 342 -11.56 11.12 13.34
C ASN A 342 -12.23 9.75 13.57
N HIS A 343 -11.49 8.65 13.36
CA HIS A 343 -12.07 7.30 13.32
C HIS A 343 -11.38 6.32 14.28
N SER A 344 -10.18 6.66 14.75
CA SER A 344 -9.37 5.91 15.69
C SER A 344 -8.67 6.88 16.64
N GLU A 345 -8.02 6.35 17.68
CA GLU A 345 -7.17 7.18 18.55
C GLU A 345 -6.05 7.89 17.76
N SER A 346 -5.54 7.28 16.67
CA SER A 346 -4.50 7.88 15.84
C SER A 346 -4.37 7.22 14.46
N TYR A 347 -3.77 7.92 13.49
CA TYR A 347 -3.13 7.31 12.32
C TYR A 347 -1.78 6.71 12.70
N LEU A 348 -1.44 5.54 12.14
CA LEU A 348 -0.19 4.84 12.44
C LEU A 348 0.94 5.16 11.46
N PHE A 349 0.57 5.50 10.22
CA PHE A 349 1.51 5.80 9.14
C PHE A 349 1.09 7.06 8.40
N ALA A 350 2.01 7.69 7.67
CA ALA A 350 1.70 8.80 6.78
C ALA A 350 2.42 8.69 5.44
N ARG A 351 1.83 9.29 4.42
CA ARG A 351 2.40 9.50 3.08
C ARG A 351 1.85 10.79 2.47
N LYS A 352 2.56 11.45 1.54
CA LYS A 352 3.79 11.03 0.86
C LYS A 352 4.95 11.93 1.28
N PHE A 353 6.10 11.37 1.61
CA PHE A 353 7.32 12.14 1.94
C PHE A 353 8.35 11.98 0.82
N SER A 354 9.01 13.06 0.40
CA SER A 354 10.10 12.99 -0.56
C SER A 354 11.39 12.45 0.08
N PRO A 355 12.33 11.85 -0.68
CA PRO A 355 13.53 11.22 -0.12
C PRO A 355 14.41 12.13 0.75
N ASP A 356 14.48 13.42 0.43
CA ASP A 356 15.21 14.45 1.20
C ASP A 356 14.65 14.66 2.62
N CYS A 357 13.44 14.18 2.91
CA CYS A 357 12.89 14.18 4.26
C CYS A 357 13.64 13.25 5.22
N LEU A 358 14.48 12.32 4.74
CA LEU A 358 15.13 11.33 5.61
C LEU A 358 15.91 11.99 6.75
N LYS A 359 16.76 12.98 6.44
CA LYS A 359 17.60 13.65 7.43
C LYS A 359 16.77 14.33 8.54
N PRO A 360 15.84 15.25 8.23
CA PRO A 360 15.05 15.90 9.29
C PRO A 360 14.14 14.90 10.04
N LEU A 361 13.62 13.85 9.38
CA LEU A 361 12.87 12.80 10.08
C LEU A 361 13.74 12.05 11.10
N MET A 362 15.00 11.75 10.75
CA MET A 362 15.95 11.12 11.64
C MET A 362 16.33 12.01 12.83
N ASP A 363 16.47 13.33 12.60
CA ASP A 363 16.79 14.32 13.63
C ASP A 363 15.70 14.40 14.72
N ILE A 364 14.44 14.17 14.36
CA ILE A 364 13.29 14.18 15.28
C ILE A 364 12.80 12.78 15.69
N ALA A 365 13.36 11.69 15.15
CA ALA A 365 12.84 10.34 15.32
C ALA A 365 12.62 9.94 16.79
N LYS A 366 13.65 10.07 17.63
CA LYS A 366 13.56 9.72 19.08
C LYS A 366 12.83 10.77 19.92
N LYS A 367 12.75 12.01 19.44
CA LYS A 367 12.23 13.15 20.20
C LYS A 367 10.73 13.35 20.01
N ALA A 368 10.24 13.04 18.81
CA ALA A 368 8.86 13.28 18.39
C ALA A 368 8.17 12.04 17.80
N ILE A 369 8.78 11.35 16.83
CA ILE A 369 8.10 10.25 16.11
C ILE A 369 7.89 9.01 16.99
N PHE A 370 8.93 8.58 17.71
CA PHE A 370 8.91 7.40 18.57
C PHE A 370 8.73 7.74 20.05
N ARG A 371 8.26 8.96 20.32
CA ARG A 371 7.80 9.40 21.63
C ARG A 371 6.28 9.45 21.58
N ASP A 372 5.67 8.38 22.08
CA ASP A 372 4.22 8.17 22.09
C ASP A 372 3.54 8.80 23.31
#